data_AF-A0A0L0ETQ7-F1
#
_entry.id   AF-A0A0L0ETQ7-F1
#
_cell.length_a   1.000
_cell.length_b   1.000
_cell.length_c   1.000
_cell.angle_alpha   90.00
_cell.angle_beta   90.00
_cell.angle_gamma   90.00
#
_symmetry.space_group_name_H-M   'P 1'
#
loop_
_entity.id
_entity.type
_entity.pdbx_description
1 polymer ?
#
loop_
_entity_poly.entity_id
_entity_poly.type
_entity_poly.pdbx_seq_one_letter_code
_entity_poly.pdbx_strand_id
1 'polypeptide(L)'
;MSHVTIKRVMGFGGETLAEYRAQQMKEQRWQYVTQGVSDADLDNNFEFLNGAVLDRKVGTHLLQTTTGLFGPIRTGTIVHLDPNAANQVIQSDRAPLNPKGDLITRLNQLHDVRTGKPPEADNALAVSGFWTAATDGAGIAGLDGASNVFGSTGQLILNPECAGEPVSLTFPLLRFGSTEQEQCNYLETLAYYGGTLLQPGEQFDLGFTQDLWGIQYDQKLPEYVTEYEFSPTKGGGLFVEHHPFPHIWLPATGIDPAFKEPTVSRILLGRRFNCNHEDGYYRTVTNEQFHFTVFEVPNDGSALAIRPQCIHNDSFTKGAQTVFLGNTAANTVALRQSMPVTEMVVGNTPVSGLSD
;
A
#
# COMPACT_ATOMS: atom_id res chain seq x y z
N MET A 1 -1.88 5.57 -25.13
CA MET A 1 -3.11 6.33 -24.78
C MET A 1 -4.19 5.32 -24.42
N SER A 2 -4.22 4.86 -23.18
CA SER A 2 -5.28 4.00 -22.66
C SER A 2 -6.14 4.82 -21.72
N HIS A 3 -7.42 4.86 -22.04
CA HIS A 3 -8.43 5.67 -21.40
C HIS A 3 -8.62 5.24 -19.96
N VAL A 4 -8.30 6.12 -19.01
CA VAL A 4 -9.11 6.19 -17.80
C VAL A 4 -10.51 6.47 -18.33
N THR A 5 -11.37 5.45 -18.33
CA THR A 5 -12.79 5.72 -18.45
C THR A 5 -13.15 6.32 -17.10
N ILE A 6 -12.92 7.62 -16.96
CA ILE A 6 -13.66 8.44 -16.02
C ILE A 6 -15.08 8.19 -16.48
N LYS A 7 -15.80 7.32 -15.77
CA LYS A 7 -17.25 7.41 -15.79
C LYS A 7 -17.51 8.79 -15.19
N ARG A 8 -17.51 9.81 -16.05
CA ARG A 8 -18.32 10.99 -15.81
C ARG A 8 -19.69 10.39 -15.63
N VAL A 9 -20.11 10.26 -14.39
CA VAL A 9 -21.52 10.09 -14.10
C VAL A 9 -22.09 11.45 -14.50
N MET A 10 -22.36 11.61 -15.79
CA MET A 10 -23.37 12.56 -16.20
C MET A 10 -24.62 12.02 -15.52
N GLY A 11 -25.01 12.66 -14.41
CA GLY A 11 -26.28 12.39 -13.76
C GLY A 11 -27.32 12.37 -14.87
N PHE A 12 -27.91 11.21 -15.10
CA PHE A 12 -28.85 10.98 -16.21
C PHE A 12 -30.20 11.69 -15.97
N GLY A 13 -30.20 12.81 -15.26
CA GLY A 13 -31.38 13.61 -14.96
C GLY A 13 -31.08 14.74 -13.97
N GLY A 14 -30.51 15.86 -14.42
CA GLY A 14 -30.59 17.17 -13.73
C GLY A 14 -30.09 17.28 -12.29
N GLU A 15 -29.53 16.21 -11.72
CA GLU A 15 -29.07 16.15 -10.33
C GLU A 15 -27.80 16.98 -10.14
N THR A 16 -27.77 17.77 -9.07
CA THR A 16 -26.58 18.54 -8.67
C THR A 16 -25.52 17.61 -8.07
N LEU A 17 -24.25 18.02 -8.09
CA LEU A 17 -23.16 17.26 -7.46
C LEU A 17 -23.44 16.95 -5.97
N ALA A 18 -24.08 17.89 -5.28
CA ALA A 18 -24.47 17.75 -3.87
C ALA A 18 -25.55 16.69 -3.67
N GLU A 19 -26.54 16.61 -4.56
CA GLU A 19 -27.57 15.57 -4.52
C GLU A 19 -26.97 14.19 -4.83
N TYR A 20 -26.12 14.09 -5.86
CA TYR A 20 -25.41 12.85 -6.20
C TYR A 20 -24.55 12.36 -5.02
N ARG A 21 -23.77 13.26 -4.41
CA ARG A 21 -23.01 12.97 -3.18
C ARG A 21 -23.91 12.44 -2.07
N ALA A 22 -24.98 13.17 -1.76
CA ALA A 22 -25.90 12.80 -0.69
C ALA A 22 -26.58 11.45 -0.96
N GLN A 23 -26.78 11.08 -2.23
CA GLN A 23 -27.27 9.76 -2.61
C GLN A 23 -26.20 8.68 -2.40
N GLN A 24 -24.98 8.90 -2.89
CA GLN A 24 -23.87 7.96 -2.78
C GLN A 24 -23.49 7.68 -1.31
N MET A 25 -23.48 8.71 -0.45
CA MET A 25 -23.17 8.58 0.97
C MET A 25 -24.26 7.86 1.79
N LYS A 26 -25.43 7.56 1.20
CA LYS A 26 -26.45 6.68 1.81
C LYS A 26 -26.18 5.20 1.58
N GLU A 27 -25.23 4.85 0.71
CA GLU A 27 -24.86 3.46 0.45
C GLU A 27 -24.25 2.80 1.70
N GLN A 28 -24.47 1.49 1.87
CA GLN A 28 -24.04 0.76 3.07
C GLN A 28 -22.54 0.91 3.36
N ARG A 29 -21.69 0.96 2.32
CA ARG A 29 -20.24 1.11 2.45
C ARG A 29 -19.78 2.41 3.13
N TRP A 30 -20.64 3.43 3.18
CA TRP A 30 -20.34 4.69 3.86
C TRP A 30 -20.69 4.69 5.35
N GLN A 31 -21.43 3.70 5.84
CA GLN A 31 -21.96 3.69 7.22
C GLN A 31 -20.88 3.69 8.31
N TYR A 32 -19.67 3.23 8.00
CA TYR A 32 -18.54 3.13 8.92
C TYR A 32 -17.47 4.20 8.70
N VAL A 33 -17.67 5.09 7.72
CA VAL A 33 -16.65 6.05 7.30
C VAL A 33 -16.67 7.28 8.20
N THR A 34 -15.59 7.48 8.93
CA THR A 34 -15.31 8.74 9.63
C THR A 34 -14.83 9.78 8.62
N GLN A 35 -15.55 10.89 8.48
CA GLN A 35 -15.17 11.99 7.61
C GLN A 35 -14.22 12.95 8.35
N GLY A 36 -12.91 12.73 8.19
CA GLY A 36 -11.84 13.62 8.65
C GLY A 36 -11.40 14.66 7.60
N VAL A 37 -12.06 14.72 6.44
CA VAL A 37 -11.88 15.72 5.39
C VAL A 37 -12.95 16.81 5.45
N SER A 38 -12.63 18.04 5.03
CA SER A 38 -13.62 19.11 4.96
C SER A 38 -14.69 18.82 3.89
N ASP A 39 -15.90 19.37 4.04
CA ASP A 39 -16.94 19.20 3.02
C ASP A 39 -16.51 19.74 1.65
N ALA A 40 -15.78 20.86 1.64
CA ALA A 40 -15.26 21.45 0.40
C ALA A 40 -14.22 20.54 -0.28
N ASP A 41 -13.34 19.92 0.51
CA ASP A 41 -12.35 18.96 0.02
C ASP A 41 -13.01 17.69 -0.54
N LEU A 42 -14.01 17.18 0.17
CA LEU A 42 -14.79 16.03 -0.25
C LEU A 42 -15.54 16.32 -1.55
N ASP A 43 -16.19 17.47 -1.68
CA ASP A 43 -16.94 17.85 -2.88
C ASP A 43 -16.03 17.99 -4.11
N ASN A 44 -14.87 18.63 -3.93
CA ASN A 44 -13.92 18.84 -5.02
C ASN A 44 -13.24 17.54 -5.51
N ASN A 45 -13.27 16.48 -4.70
CA ASN A 45 -12.59 15.21 -4.97
C ASN A 45 -13.52 14.00 -4.84
N PHE A 46 -14.84 14.22 -4.94
CA PHE A 46 -15.82 13.22 -4.53
C PHE A 46 -15.72 11.93 -5.34
N GLU A 47 -15.51 11.99 -6.65
CA GLU A 47 -15.41 10.78 -7.49
C GLU A 47 -14.25 9.86 -7.02
N PHE A 48 -13.09 10.45 -6.74
CA PHE A 48 -11.91 9.73 -6.26
C PHE A 48 -12.12 9.16 -4.85
N LEU A 49 -12.56 10.00 -3.91
CA LEU A 49 -12.77 9.59 -2.51
C LEU A 49 -13.92 8.59 -2.38
N ASN A 50 -14.99 8.76 -3.15
CA ASN A 50 -16.08 7.79 -3.24
C ASN A 50 -15.57 6.47 -3.84
N GLY A 51 -14.69 6.49 -4.85
CA GLY A 51 -14.06 5.28 -5.38
C GLY A 51 -13.20 4.54 -4.34
N ALA A 52 -12.59 5.28 -3.41
CA ALA A 52 -11.76 4.74 -2.34
C ALA A 52 -12.56 4.15 -1.17
N VAL A 53 -13.87 4.43 -1.05
CA VAL A 53 -14.74 3.81 -0.04
C VAL A 53 -15.16 2.42 -0.51
N LEU A 54 -14.52 1.41 0.07
CA LEU A 54 -14.64 0.00 -0.30
C LEU A 54 -15.26 -0.85 0.81
N ASP A 55 -16.02 -1.86 0.41
CA ASP A 55 -16.52 -2.95 1.26
C ASP A 55 -16.16 -4.28 0.57
N ARG A 56 -15.20 -5.02 1.11
CA ARG A 56 -14.83 -6.35 0.63
C ARG A 56 -15.49 -7.42 1.49
N LYS A 57 -16.27 -8.29 0.87
CA LYS A 57 -17.12 -9.30 1.54
C LYS A 57 -16.98 -10.68 0.92
N VAL A 58 -17.11 -11.71 1.76
CA VAL A 58 -17.32 -13.11 1.35
C VAL A 58 -18.61 -13.62 1.99
N GLY A 59 -19.59 -13.97 1.15
CA GLY A 59 -20.97 -14.14 1.60
C GLY A 59 -21.48 -12.87 2.27
N THR A 60 -21.90 -13.00 3.54
CA THR A 60 -22.36 -11.88 4.39
C THR A 60 -21.24 -11.30 5.26
N HIS A 61 -20.04 -11.87 5.23
CA HIS A 61 -18.97 -11.54 6.16
C HIS A 61 -18.09 -10.43 5.55
N LEU A 62 -17.86 -9.39 6.34
CA LEU A 62 -16.99 -8.26 5.98
C LEU A 62 -15.53 -8.65 6.24
N LEU A 63 -14.69 -8.49 5.22
CA LEU A 63 -13.27 -8.83 5.25
C LEU A 63 -12.38 -7.58 5.28
N GLN A 64 -12.78 -6.54 4.57
CA GLN A 64 -12.15 -5.22 4.63
C GLN A 64 -13.22 -4.15 4.43
N THR A 65 -13.10 -3.03 5.13
CA THR A 65 -13.93 -1.85 4.90
C THR A 65 -13.13 -0.57 5.00
N THR A 66 -13.62 0.50 4.39
CA THR A 66 -13.08 1.85 4.60
C THR A 66 -13.72 2.45 5.84
N THR A 67 -12.91 2.81 6.82
CA THR A 67 -13.36 3.34 8.12
C THR A 67 -13.09 4.83 8.29
N GLY A 68 -12.32 5.44 7.39
CA GLY A 68 -12.10 6.89 7.44
C GLY A 68 -11.47 7.48 6.20
N LEU A 69 -11.71 8.77 6.01
CA LEU A 69 -11.09 9.63 5.00
C LEU A 69 -10.47 10.84 5.70
N PHE A 70 -9.17 11.06 5.53
CA PHE A 70 -8.37 12.03 6.29
C PHE A 70 -7.50 12.91 5.39
N GLY A 71 -7.08 14.06 5.92
CA GLY A 71 -6.20 15.00 5.23
C GLY A 71 -6.94 16.15 4.52
N PRO A 72 -6.48 16.57 3.32
CA PRO A 72 -5.32 16.05 2.58
C PRO A 72 -3.96 16.52 3.14
N ILE A 73 -2.89 15.78 2.81
CA ILE A 73 -1.53 16.35 2.78
C ILE A 73 -1.45 17.23 1.55
N ARG A 74 -1.45 18.54 1.76
CA ARG A 74 -1.45 19.52 0.66
C ARG A 74 -0.07 19.72 0.06
N THR A 75 -0.04 19.94 -1.25
CA THR A 75 1.18 20.34 -1.95
C THR A 75 1.75 21.63 -1.37
N GLY A 76 3.05 21.63 -1.06
CA GLY A 76 3.76 22.82 -0.58
C GLY A 76 3.43 23.21 0.87
N THR A 77 2.92 22.28 1.68
CA THR A 77 2.76 22.47 3.13
C THR A 77 3.72 21.57 3.90
N ILE A 78 4.06 22.01 5.12
CA ILE A 78 4.66 21.11 6.11
C ILE A 78 3.54 20.54 6.95
N VAL A 79 3.56 19.23 7.14
CA VAL A 79 2.62 18.51 7.98
C VAL A 79 3.36 17.61 8.97
N HIS A 80 2.65 17.17 10.00
CA HIS A 80 2.96 15.93 10.70
C HIS A 80 1.71 15.07 10.75
N LEU A 81 1.92 13.78 11.02
CA LEU A 81 0.83 12.83 11.18
C LEU A 81 0.53 12.61 12.66
N ASP A 82 -0.76 12.59 13.00
CA ASP A 82 -1.25 12.26 14.34
C ASP A 82 -2.42 11.27 14.24
N PRO A 83 -2.22 9.99 14.58
CA PRO A 83 -3.28 8.98 14.50
C PRO A 83 -4.42 9.22 15.50
N ASN A 84 -4.25 10.09 16.50
CA ASN A 84 -5.25 10.39 17.51
C ASN A 84 -6.03 11.68 17.22
N ALA A 85 -5.66 12.43 16.18
CA ALA A 85 -6.36 13.64 15.79
C ALA A 85 -7.62 13.33 14.97
N ALA A 86 -8.65 14.18 15.10
CA ALA A 86 -9.88 14.07 14.29
C ALA A 86 -9.62 14.18 12.78
N ASN A 87 -8.57 14.92 12.41
CA ASN A 87 -7.94 14.89 11.09
C ASN A 87 -6.48 14.48 11.29
N GLN A 88 -6.08 13.34 10.73
CA GLN A 88 -4.75 12.77 10.96
C GLN A 88 -3.60 13.59 10.37
N VAL A 89 -3.89 14.56 9.50
CA VAL A 89 -2.90 15.47 8.91
C VAL A 89 -2.95 16.80 9.62
N ILE A 90 -1.89 17.13 10.35
CA ILE A 90 -1.79 18.38 11.08
C ILE A 90 -0.81 19.31 10.37
N GLN A 91 -1.32 20.43 9.86
CA GLN A 91 -0.50 21.46 9.22
C GLN A 91 0.42 22.14 10.25
N SER A 92 1.67 22.33 9.87
CA SER A 92 2.65 23.08 10.66
C SER A 92 2.58 24.58 10.34
N ASP A 93 2.88 25.41 11.34
CA ASP A 93 3.04 26.86 11.18
C ASP A 93 4.35 27.26 10.48
N ARG A 94 5.24 26.29 10.21
CA ARG A 94 6.55 26.53 9.58
C ARG A 94 6.43 26.64 8.07
N ALA A 95 7.24 27.53 7.48
CA ALA A 95 7.41 27.58 6.03
C ALA A 95 8.05 26.28 5.51
N PRO A 96 7.69 25.82 4.29
CA PRO A 96 8.28 24.64 3.66
C PRO A 96 9.80 24.59 3.80
N LEU A 97 10.29 23.41 4.18
CA LEU A 97 11.72 23.14 4.18
C LEU A 97 12.25 23.32 2.75
N ASN A 98 13.55 23.58 2.61
CA ASN A 98 14.20 23.69 1.30
C ASN A 98 13.66 22.60 0.34
N PRO A 99 13.10 22.92 -0.85
CA PRO A 99 12.54 21.94 -1.80
C PRO A 99 13.51 20.86 -2.30
N LYS A 100 14.77 20.88 -1.83
CA LYS A 100 15.78 19.83 -2.03
C LYS A 100 15.91 18.87 -0.84
N GLY A 101 15.05 19.01 0.17
CA GLY A 101 15.06 18.24 1.42
C GLY A 101 13.68 17.73 1.80
N ASP A 102 12.75 17.67 0.84
CA ASP A 102 11.43 17.06 1.01
C ASP A 102 11.52 15.53 1.23
N LEU A 103 10.39 14.94 1.60
CA LEU A 103 10.27 13.51 1.90
C LEU A 103 10.70 12.64 0.71
N ILE A 104 10.24 12.93 -0.52
CA ILE A 104 10.65 12.18 -1.71
C ILE A 104 12.17 12.23 -1.90
N THR A 105 12.78 13.41 -1.75
CA THR A 105 14.21 13.61 -1.89
C THR A 105 14.98 12.83 -0.83
N ARG A 106 14.52 12.85 0.43
CA ARG A 106 15.09 12.03 1.51
C ARG A 106 15.00 10.54 1.20
N LEU A 107 13.84 10.06 0.77
CA LEU A 107 13.61 8.64 0.46
C LEU A 107 14.49 8.17 -0.71
N ASN A 108 14.66 9.02 -1.73
CA ASN A 108 15.56 8.76 -2.84
C ASN A 108 17.03 8.73 -2.39
N GLN A 109 17.45 9.65 -1.52
CA GLN A 109 18.82 9.64 -0.97
C GLN A 109 19.10 8.38 -0.15
N LEU A 110 18.16 7.95 0.70
CA LEU A 110 18.27 6.72 1.48
C LEU A 110 18.44 5.50 0.55
N HIS A 111 17.60 5.43 -0.47
CA HIS A 111 17.68 4.41 -1.51
C HIS A 111 19.04 4.41 -2.22
N ASP A 112 19.52 5.57 -2.67
CA ASP A 112 20.77 5.70 -3.42
C ASP A 112 21.98 5.27 -2.57
N VAL A 113 22.02 5.67 -1.30
CA VAL A 113 23.09 5.29 -0.34
C VAL A 113 23.14 3.78 -0.08
N ARG A 114 22.00 3.09 -0.20
CA ARG A 114 21.86 1.64 -0.06
C ARG A 114 21.92 0.88 -1.38
N THR A 115 21.98 1.57 -2.51
CA THR A 115 22.15 0.92 -3.82
C THR A 115 23.51 0.23 -3.88
N GLY A 116 23.51 -1.05 -4.28
CA GLY A 116 24.71 -1.90 -4.24
C GLY A 116 25.05 -2.47 -2.85
N LYS A 117 24.21 -2.24 -1.83
CA LYS A 117 24.33 -2.80 -0.48
C LYS A 117 23.06 -3.58 -0.13
N PRO A 118 22.85 -4.75 -0.75
CA PRO A 118 21.66 -5.56 -0.49
C PRO A 118 21.58 -5.94 1.00
N PRO A 119 20.36 -6.16 1.54
CA PRO A 119 20.20 -6.66 2.89
C PRO A 119 20.87 -8.03 3.05
N GLU A 120 21.15 -8.40 4.30
CA GLU A 120 21.57 -9.77 4.63
C GLU A 120 20.50 -10.79 4.22
N ALA A 121 20.91 -12.03 3.96
CA ALA A 121 20.02 -13.08 3.44
C ALA A 121 18.81 -13.35 4.37
N ASP A 122 19.00 -13.22 5.68
CA ASP A 122 17.92 -13.42 6.67
C ASP A 122 16.93 -12.26 6.69
N ASN A 123 17.26 -11.13 6.07
CA ASN A 123 16.44 -9.92 6.04
C ASN A 123 15.72 -9.71 4.70
N ALA A 124 16.05 -10.45 3.64
CA ALA A 124 15.38 -10.37 2.36
C ALA A 124 15.25 -11.72 1.64
N LEU A 125 14.04 -12.04 1.18
CA LEU A 125 13.80 -13.13 0.25
C LEU A 125 14.25 -12.73 -1.15
N ALA A 126 15.24 -13.42 -1.71
CA ALA A 126 15.64 -13.26 -3.10
C ALA A 126 14.92 -14.28 -3.99
N VAL A 127 14.22 -13.81 -5.02
CA VAL A 127 13.46 -14.68 -5.93
C VAL A 127 13.55 -14.21 -7.37
N SER A 128 13.77 -15.15 -8.29
CA SER A 128 13.76 -14.89 -9.72
C SER A 128 12.33 -14.87 -10.24
N GLY A 129 12.00 -13.89 -11.10
CA GLY A 129 10.68 -13.80 -11.69
C GLY A 129 10.60 -12.97 -12.96
N PHE A 130 9.41 -12.95 -13.51
CA PHE A 130 9.03 -12.19 -14.71
C PHE A 130 7.96 -11.18 -14.33
N TRP A 131 8.18 -9.91 -14.63
CA TRP A 131 7.16 -8.86 -14.51
C TRP A 131 6.60 -8.59 -15.89
N THR A 132 5.30 -8.78 -16.11
CA THR A 132 4.66 -8.44 -17.38
C THR A 132 3.48 -7.51 -17.15
N ALA A 133 3.46 -6.34 -17.78
CA ALA A 133 2.38 -5.37 -17.64
C ALA A 133 1.08 -5.86 -18.31
N ALA A 134 -0.09 -5.45 -17.81
CA ALA A 134 -1.37 -5.82 -18.43
C ALA A 134 -1.52 -5.27 -19.84
N THR A 135 -0.96 -4.08 -20.11
CA THR A 135 -0.95 -3.46 -21.44
C THR A 135 -0.24 -4.30 -22.50
N ASP A 136 0.62 -5.23 -22.07
CA ASP A 136 1.38 -6.13 -22.92
C ASP A 136 0.70 -7.51 -23.07
N GLY A 137 -0.56 -7.64 -22.65
CA GLY A 137 -1.38 -8.85 -22.85
C GLY A 137 -1.37 -9.85 -21.70
N ALA A 138 -0.78 -9.50 -20.54
CA ALA A 138 -0.72 -10.37 -19.36
C ALA A 138 -1.93 -10.27 -18.41
N GLY A 139 -3.11 -9.96 -18.93
CA GLY A 139 -4.35 -9.94 -18.14
C GLY A 139 -4.56 -11.28 -17.40
N ILE A 140 -4.85 -11.21 -16.11
CA ILE A 140 -5.04 -12.39 -15.26
C ILE A 140 -6.47 -12.91 -15.43
N ALA A 141 -6.62 -14.16 -15.90
CA ALA A 141 -7.91 -14.82 -15.96
C ALA A 141 -8.49 -15.02 -14.55
N GLY A 142 -9.75 -14.59 -14.33
CA GLY A 142 -10.44 -14.72 -13.05
C GLY A 142 -10.16 -13.61 -12.03
N LEU A 143 -9.37 -12.59 -12.39
CA LEU A 143 -9.22 -11.39 -11.57
C LEU A 143 -10.53 -10.60 -11.60
N ASP A 144 -11.08 -10.26 -10.42
CA ASP A 144 -12.29 -9.46 -10.38
C ASP A 144 -11.99 -7.99 -10.77
N GLY A 145 -13.00 -7.25 -11.25
CA GLY A 145 -12.83 -5.85 -11.61
C GLY A 145 -12.56 -4.92 -10.41
N ALA A 146 -12.74 -5.40 -9.18
CA ALA A 146 -12.49 -4.66 -7.94
C ALA A 146 -11.05 -4.82 -7.42
N SER A 147 -10.31 -5.78 -7.97
CA SER A 147 -8.89 -6.07 -7.76
C SER A 147 -7.98 -5.05 -8.44
N ASN A 148 -8.56 -4.14 -9.22
CA ASN A 148 -7.86 -3.12 -9.97
C ASN A 148 -8.34 -1.75 -9.51
N VAL A 149 -7.72 -1.24 -8.45
CA VAL A 149 -8.10 0.06 -7.88
C VAL A 149 -7.54 1.21 -8.73
N PHE A 150 -6.45 1.00 -9.49
CA PHE A 150 -5.73 2.13 -10.10
C PHE A 150 -5.15 1.96 -11.52
N GLY A 151 -5.38 0.91 -12.31
CA GLY A 151 -4.87 0.93 -13.69
C GLY A 151 -4.93 -0.37 -14.46
N SER A 152 -3.78 -1.01 -14.71
CA SER A 152 -3.68 -2.24 -15.49
C SER A 152 -2.89 -3.28 -14.71
N THR A 153 -3.47 -4.48 -14.50
CA THR A 153 -2.88 -5.53 -13.66
C THR A 153 -2.07 -6.55 -14.46
N GLY A 154 -0.76 -6.55 -14.27
CA GLY A 154 0.18 -7.52 -14.83
C GLY A 154 0.38 -8.77 -13.97
N GLN A 155 1.39 -9.59 -14.30
CA GLN A 155 1.76 -10.82 -13.56
C GLN A 155 3.22 -10.81 -13.12
N LEU A 156 3.47 -11.22 -11.86
CA LEU A 156 4.79 -11.52 -11.33
C LEU A 156 4.87 -13.05 -11.23
N ILE A 157 5.43 -13.67 -12.25
CA ILE A 157 5.59 -15.12 -12.29
C ILE A 157 6.92 -15.43 -11.66
N LEU A 158 6.91 -16.00 -10.46
CA LEU A 158 8.12 -16.48 -9.84
C LEU A 158 8.54 -17.78 -10.52
N ASN A 159 9.82 -17.86 -10.86
CA ASN A 159 10.44 -19.05 -11.40
C ASN A 159 11.55 -19.47 -10.44
N PRO A 160 11.18 -19.99 -9.25
CA PRO A 160 12.18 -20.55 -8.36
C PRO A 160 12.84 -21.72 -9.10
N GLU A 161 14.17 -21.82 -9.02
CA GLU A 161 14.94 -22.90 -9.64
C GLU A 161 14.64 -24.23 -8.91
N CYS A 162 13.46 -24.79 -9.15
CA CYS A 162 12.98 -26.01 -8.51
C CYS A 162 12.31 -26.84 -9.59
N ALA A 163 12.96 -27.94 -9.97
CA ALA A 163 12.53 -28.82 -11.05
C ALA A 163 11.23 -29.59 -10.69
N GLY A 164 10.09 -28.90 -10.74
CA GLY A 164 8.75 -29.50 -10.53
C GLY A 164 8.34 -29.70 -9.08
N GLU A 165 9.14 -29.28 -8.11
CA GLU A 165 8.84 -29.40 -6.68
C GLU A 165 8.01 -28.22 -6.15
N PRO A 166 7.09 -28.45 -5.21
CA PRO A 166 6.41 -27.38 -4.46
C PRO A 166 7.41 -26.45 -3.75
N VAL A 167 7.16 -25.14 -3.82
CA VAL A 167 8.00 -24.10 -3.22
C VAL A 167 7.19 -23.30 -2.20
N SER A 168 7.75 -23.13 -1.01
CA SER A 168 7.25 -22.20 0.01
C SER A 168 8.06 -20.90 -0.05
N LEU A 169 7.38 -19.77 -0.24
CA LEU A 169 8.01 -18.45 -0.20
C LEU A 169 8.01 -17.94 1.24
N THR A 170 9.19 -17.84 1.84
CA THR A 170 9.33 -17.31 3.19
C THR A 170 9.81 -15.87 3.13
N PHE A 171 8.90 -14.92 3.38
CA PHE A 171 9.22 -13.50 3.48
C PHE A 171 9.74 -13.19 4.89
N PRO A 172 10.95 -12.65 5.04
CA PRO A 172 11.43 -12.18 6.34
C PRO A 172 10.50 -11.12 6.93
N LEU A 173 10.20 -11.23 8.22
CA LEU A 173 9.44 -10.23 8.98
C LEU A 173 10.39 -9.46 9.88
N LEU A 174 10.61 -8.19 9.56
CA LEU A 174 11.39 -7.28 10.38
C LEU A 174 10.48 -6.48 11.30
N ARG A 175 10.80 -6.50 12.59
CA ARG A 175 10.16 -5.67 13.62
C ARG A 175 11.14 -4.60 14.07
N PHE A 176 10.62 -3.42 14.38
CA PHE A 176 11.43 -2.37 14.96
C PHE A 176 11.87 -2.81 16.36
N GLY A 177 13.16 -3.10 16.50
CA GLY A 177 13.67 -3.73 17.71
C GLY A 177 13.82 -2.79 18.90
N SER A 178 14.19 -3.38 20.03
CA SER A 178 14.41 -2.67 21.30
C SER A 178 15.86 -2.22 21.49
N THR A 179 16.78 -2.82 20.72
CA THR A 179 18.20 -2.48 20.74
C THR A 179 18.57 -1.59 19.55
N GLU A 180 19.62 -0.78 19.71
CA GLU A 180 20.14 0.07 18.63
C GLU A 180 20.51 -0.75 17.39
N GLN A 181 21.11 -1.94 17.58
CA GLN A 181 21.49 -2.81 16.46
C GLN A 181 20.28 -3.32 15.66
N GLU A 182 19.21 -3.73 16.34
CA GLU A 182 17.98 -4.17 15.67
C GLU A 182 17.29 -3.01 14.95
N GLN A 183 17.26 -1.82 15.56
CA GLN A 183 16.72 -0.60 14.95
C GLN A 183 17.52 -0.19 13.72
N CYS A 184 18.86 -0.23 13.81
CA CYS A 184 19.74 0.01 12.67
C CYS A 184 19.49 -1.01 11.55
N ASN A 185 19.41 -2.30 11.87
CA ASN A 185 19.14 -3.33 10.86
C ASN A 185 17.79 -3.12 10.15
N TYR A 186 16.74 -2.80 10.92
CA TYR A 186 15.42 -2.46 10.39
C TYR A 186 15.50 -1.25 9.45
N LEU A 187 16.08 -0.13 9.91
CA LEU A 187 16.13 1.12 9.16
C LEU A 187 17.04 1.03 7.92
N GLU A 188 18.17 0.33 8.00
CA GLU A 188 19.04 0.11 6.85
C GLU A 188 18.40 -0.78 5.78
N THR A 189 17.69 -1.84 6.21
CA THR A 189 16.95 -2.70 5.30
C THR A 189 15.78 -1.95 4.68
N LEU A 190 15.04 -1.14 5.46
CA LEU A 190 13.98 -0.28 4.95
C LEU A 190 14.52 0.76 3.95
N ALA A 191 15.67 1.37 4.23
CA ALA A 191 16.34 2.31 3.33
C ALA A 191 16.77 1.65 2.01
N TYR A 192 17.10 0.35 1.98
CA TYR A 192 17.37 -0.38 0.73
C TYR A 192 16.16 -0.37 -0.23
N TYR A 193 14.94 -0.40 0.31
CA TYR A 193 13.71 -0.24 -0.46
C TYR A 193 13.34 1.24 -0.73
N GLY A 194 14.15 2.18 -0.24
CA GLY A 194 13.86 3.61 -0.28
C GLY A 194 12.77 4.02 0.69
N GLY A 195 12.70 3.37 1.85
CA GLY A 195 11.77 3.72 2.93
C GLY A 195 12.44 4.37 4.15
N THR A 196 11.60 4.90 5.03
CA THR A 196 11.96 5.34 6.39
C THR A 196 10.75 5.19 7.31
N LEU A 197 11.00 5.18 8.63
CA LEU A 197 9.96 5.49 9.61
C LEU A 197 9.92 7.00 9.84
N LEU A 198 8.73 7.58 9.72
CA LEU A 198 8.41 8.92 10.22
C LEU A 198 8.03 8.78 11.68
N GLN A 199 8.70 9.53 12.55
CA GLN A 199 8.44 9.50 13.99
C GLN A 199 7.13 10.21 14.33
N PRO A 200 6.49 9.87 15.47
CA PRO A 200 5.32 10.61 15.96
C PRO A 200 5.63 12.11 16.07
N GLY A 201 4.80 12.95 15.45
CA GLY A 201 4.98 14.40 15.43
C GLY A 201 6.13 14.90 14.54
N GLU A 202 6.81 14.01 13.81
CA GLU A 202 7.83 14.42 12.83
C GLU A 202 7.19 15.26 11.73
N GLN A 203 7.78 16.43 11.49
CA GLN A 203 7.32 17.36 10.46
C GLN A 203 8.05 17.09 9.15
N PHE A 204 7.31 17.04 8.05
CA PHE A 204 7.86 16.87 6.71
C PHE A 204 7.08 17.68 5.66
N ASP A 205 7.78 18.03 4.57
CA ASP A 205 7.16 18.42 3.30
C ASP A 205 7.18 17.19 2.39
N LEU A 206 6.09 16.98 1.65
CA LEU A 206 5.91 15.81 0.80
C LEU A 206 6.85 15.80 -0.41
N GLY A 207 7.10 16.95 -1.04
CA GLY A 207 7.85 17.02 -2.29
C GLY A 207 7.09 16.53 -3.54
N PHE A 208 5.78 16.29 -3.42
CA PHE A 208 4.91 15.90 -4.53
C PHE A 208 4.04 17.09 -4.96
N THR A 209 3.65 17.13 -6.23
CA THR A 209 2.90 18.25 -6.82
C THR A 209 1.38 18.09 -6.77
N GLN A 210 0.88 17.04 -6.14
CA GLN A 210 -0.55 16.82 -5.93
C GLN A 210 -0.81 16.47 -4.47
N ASP A 211 -2.05 16.68 -4.05
CA ASP A 211 -2.50 16.37 -2.70
C ASP A 211 -2.59 14.84 -2.50
N LEU A 212 -2.18 14.37 -1.32
CA LEU A 212 -2.41 12.97 -0.89
C LEU A 212 -3.53 12.91 0.14
N TRP A 213 -4.37 11.90 0.02
CA TRP A 213 -5.54 11.69 0.84
C TRP A 213 -5.33 10.45 1.69
N GLY A 214 -5.53 10.58 3.01
CA GLY A 214 -5.47 9.45 3.92
C GLY A 214 -6.74 8.64 3.81
N ILE A 215 -6.65 7.39 3.37
CA ILE A 215 -7.78 6.46 3.32
C ILE A 215 -7.50 5.37 4.33
N GLN A 216 -8.37 5.24 5.32
CA GLN A 216 -8.24 4.22 6.36
C GLN A 216 -9.00 2.97 5.95
N TYR A 217 -8.26 1.89 5.76
CA TYR A 217 -8.78 0.56 5.57
C TYR A 217 -8.66 -0.21 6.87
N ASP A 218 -9.66 -1.04 7.14
CA ASP A 218 -9.66 -1.95 8.26
C ASP A 218 -9.84 -3.38 7.75
N GLN A 219 -8.86 -4.23 8.01
CA GLN A 219 -8.73 -5.58 7.45
C GLN A 219 -8.87 -6.66 8.53
N LYS A 220 -9.72 -7.65 8.27
CA LYS A 220 -9.90 -8.81 9.14
C LYS A 220 -8.96 -9.94 8.72
N LEU A 221 -7.77 -9.99 9.32
CA LEU A 221 -6.87 -11.14 9.17
C LEU A 221 -7.30 -12.31 10.08
N PRO A 222 -7.16 -13.56 9.60
CA PRO A 222 -6.58 -14.00 8.33
C PRO A 222 -7.60 -14.11 7.18
N GLU A 223 -8.90 -13.98 7.44
CA GLU A 223 -9.94 -14.29 6.44
C GLU A 223 -9.86 -13.37 5.21
N TYR A 224 -9.48 -12.12 5.38
CA TYR A 224 -9.20 -11.21 4.27
C TYR A 224 -8.16 -11.81 3.31
N VAL A 225 -7.09 -12.36 3.87
CA VAL A 225 -6.00 -12.94 3.09
C VAL A 225 -6.43 -14.25 2.43
N THR A 226 -7.08 -15.16 3.16
CA THR A 226 -7.43 -16.48 2.62
C THR A 226 -8.65 -16.46 1.70
N GLU A 227 -9.65 -15.64 2.01
CA GLU A 227 -10.94 -15.61 1.32
C GLU A 227 -11.03 -14.52 0.23
N TYR A 228 -10.15 -13.50 0.28
CA TYR A 228 -10.07 -12.46 -0.74
C TYR A 228 -8.72 -12.46 -1.46
N GLU A 229 -7.60 -12.12 -0.81
CA GLU A 229 -6.32 -11.90 -1.51
C GLU A 229 -5.79 -13.15 -2.23
N PHE A 230 -5.86 -14.33 -1.61
CA PHE A 230 -5.39 -15.58 -2.22
C PHE A 230 -6.50 -16.47 -2.76
N SER A 231 -7.74 -15.99 -2.82
CA SER A 231 -8.84 -16.82 -3.31
C SER A 231 -8.65 -17.19 -4.80
N PRO A 232 -8.94 -18.43 -5.21
CA PRO A 232 -8.90 -18.80 -6.63
C PRO A 232 -9.89 -18.01 -7.50
N THR A 233 -10.90 -17.37 -6.88
CA THR A 233 -12.04 -16.73 -7.56
C THR A 233 -12.21 -15.24 -7.27
N LYS A 234 -11.46 -14.70 -6.30
CA LYS A 234 -11.40 -13.28 -5.92
C LYS A 234 -9.96 -12.95 -5.61
N GLY A 235 -9.51 -11.72 -5.85
CA GLY A 235 -8.19 -11.22 -5.42
C GLY A 235 -6.93 -11.99 -5.85
N GLY A 236 -7.01 -13.22 -6.37
CA GLY A 236 -6.07 -14.35 -6.27
C GLY A 236 -4.55 -14.19 -6.43
N GLY A 237 -3.94 -13.20 -5.79
CA GLY A 237 -2.52 -12.98 -5.58
C GLY A 237 -2.26 -11.67 -4.83
N LEU A 238 -1.09 -11.55 -4.20
CA LEU A 238 -0.66 -10.30 -3.56
C LEU A 238 -0.48 -9.22 -4.63
N PHE A 239 -1.27 -8.16 -4.55
CA PHE A 239 -1.11 -6.99 -5.39
C PHE A 239 0.14 -6.24 -4.98
N VAL A 240 1.14 -6.25 -5.85
CA VAL A 240 2.30 -5.39 -5.70
C VAL A 240 2.16 -4.19 -6.62
N GLU A 241 2.25 -3.00 -6.04
CA GLU A 241 1.96 -1.75 -6.74
C GLU A 241 3.19 -0.85 -6.84
N HIS A 242 3.19 0.00 -7.85
CA HIS A 242 4.12 1.13 -7.91
C HIS A 242 3.41 2.37 -8.46
N HIS A 243 3.73 3.51 -7.86
CA HIS A 243 3.04 4.78 -8.10
C HIS A 243 4.02 5.94 -8.21
N PRO A 244 3.67 7.04 -8.90
CA PRO A 244 4.53 8.22 -9.04
C PRO A 244 4.55 9.12 -7.79
N PHE A 245 3.98 8.68 -6.67
CA PHE A 245 3.94 9.39 -5.38
C PHE A 245 4.43 8.49 -4.24
N PRO A 246 4.95 9.05 -3.13
CA PRO A 246 5.37 8.26 -1.98
C PRO A 246 4.14 7.68 -1.29
N HIS A 247 4.23 6.44 -0.83
CA HIS A 247 3.21 5.85 0.03
C HIS A 247 3.58 6.08 1.48
N ILE A 248 2.58 6.41 2.29
CA ILE A 248 2.72 6.54 3.73
C ILE A 248 1.64 5.70 4.38
N TRP A 249 2.05 4.78 5.24
CA TRP A 249 1.19 3.93 6.05
C TRP A 249 1.27 4.36 7.50
N LEU A 250 0.14 4.79 8.05
CA LEU A 250 -0.02 5.14 9.45
C LEU A 250 -0.98 4.13 10.12
N PRO A 251 -0.48 3.22 10.95
CA PRO A 251 -1.32 2.31 11.71
C PRO A 251 -2.21 3.08 12.68
N ALA A 252 -3.46 2.65 12.84
CA ALA A 252 -4.30 3.18 13.92
C ALA A 252 -3.71 2.76 15.27
N THR A 253 -3.60 3.72 16.19
CA THR A 253 -3.19 3.46 17.56
C THR A 253 -4.36 2.97 18.41
N GLY A 254 -4.10 2.04 19.32
CA GLY A 254 -5.11 1.52 20.24
C GLY A 254 -5.96 0.41 19.62
N ILE A 255 -7.28 0.47 19.84
CA ILE A 255 -8.23 -0.55 19.41
C ILE A 255 -8.95 -0.07 18.16
N ASP A 256 -8.96 -0.91 17.14
CA ASP A 256 -9.66 -0.67 15.89
C ASP A 256 -11.17 -0.36 16.11
N PRO A 257 -11.75 0.66 15.42
CA PRO A 257 -13.15 1.01 15.59
C PRO A 257 -14.18 0.03 15.02
N ALA A 258 -13.91 -0.78 13.98
CA ALA A 258 -14.94 -1.63 13.37
C ALA A 258 -14.96 -3.06 13.93
N PHE A 259 -13.79 -3.68 14.09
CA PHE A 259 -13.57 -5.04 14.58
C PHE A 259 -13.10 -5.13 16.04
N LYS A 260 -12.69 -4.01 16.67
CA LYS A 260 -12.33 -3.95 18.10
C LYS A 260 -11.09 -4.76 18.49
N GLU A 261 -10.11 -4.86 17.61
CA GLU A 261 -8.83 -5.54 17.85
C GLU A 261 -7.64 -4.57 17.75
N PRO A 262 -6.48 -4.87 18.37
CA PRO A 262 -5.27 -4.08 18.16
C PRO A 262 -4.76 -4.16 16.73
N THR A 263 -4.32 -3.03 16.18
CA THR A 263 -3.72 -2.98 14.84
C THR A 263 -2.34 -3.62 14.82
N VAL A 264 -2.10 -4.49 13.83
CA VAL A 264 -0.77 -4.95 13.42
C VAL A 264 -0.58 -4.62 11.95
N SER A 265 0.24 -3.62 11.67
CA SER A 265 0.50 -3.14 10.31
C SER A 265 1.75 -3.78 9.75
N ARG A 266 1.62 -4.51 8.63
CA ARG A 266 2.74 -5.20 7.98
C ARG A 266 2.75 -4.90 6.50
N ILE A 267 3.84 -4.28 6.05
CA ILE A 267 4.01 -3.87 4.66
C ILE A 267 5.09 -4.73 4.02
N LEU A 268 4.73 -5.47 2.99
CA LEU A 268 5.68 -6.14 2.11
C LEU A 268 6.28 -5.08 1.18
N LEU A 269 7.60 -4.97 1.14
CA LEU A 269 8.33 -4.15 0.19
C LEU A 269 9.16 -5.02 -0.75
N GLY A 270 9.21 -4.62 -2.01
CA GLY A 270 9.93 -5.28 -3.08
C GLY A 270 10.92 -4.35 -3.78
N ARG A 271 11.99 -4.92 -4.32
CA ARG A 271 12.96 -4.20 -5.15
C ARG A 271 13.59 -5.15 -6.16
N ARG A 272 13.76 -4.69 -7.40
CA ARG A 272 14.58 -5.40 -8.40
C ARG A 272 16.05 -5.36 -8.00
N PHE A 273 16.73 -6.51 -8.04
CA PHE A 273 18.13 -6.64 -7.66
C PHE A 273 19.07 -5.91 -8.64
N ASN A 274 18.68 -5.74 -9.91
CA ASN A 274 19.53 -5.08 -10.90
C ASN A 274 19.71 -3.59 -10.58
N CYS A 275 20.74 -3.30 -9.80
CA CYS A 275 21.10 -1.99 -9.31
C CYS A 275 21.70 -1.05 -10.37
N ASN A 276 21.87 -1.52 -11.61
CA ASN A 276 22.53 -0.73 -12.65
C ASN A 276 21.56 0.11 -13.49
N HIS A 277 20.25 -0.17 -13.48
CA HIS A 277 19.22 0.60 -14.20
C HIS A 277 17.84 0.41 -13.52
N GLU A 278 17.38 1.38 -12.72
CA GLU A 278 15.97 1.46 -12.32
C GLU A 278 15.18 2.22 -13.40
N ASP A 279 14.40 1.49 -14.20
CA ASP A 279 13.66 2.01 -15.37
C ASP A 279 12.23 2.49 -15.05
N GLY A 280 11.95 2.79 -13.78
CA GLY A 280 10.61 3.16 -13.33
C GLY A 280 9.60 2.01 -13.38
N TYR A 281 10.04 0.76 -13.55
CA TYR A 281 9.21 -0.45 -13.51
C TYR A 281 8.15 -0.56 -14.62
N TYR A 282 8.26 0.28 -15.67
CA TYR A 282 7.26 0.39 -16.75
C TYR A 282 7.43 -0.63 -17.90
N ARG A 283 8.42 -1.51 -17.84
CA ARG A 283 8.66 -2.50 -18.90
C ARG A 283 8.49 -3.92 -18.40
N THR A 284 8.06 -4.78 -19.32
CA THR A 284 8.13 -6.22 -19.14
C THR A 284 9.60 -6.65 -18.99
N VAL A 285 9.91 -7.40 -17.94
CA VAL A 285 11.25 -7.96 -17.70
C VAL A 285 11.17 -9.48 -17.71
N THR A 286 11.99 -10.10 -18.56
CA THR A 286 11.92 -11.53 -18.88
C THR A 286 12.85 -12.39 -18.04
N ASN A 287 13.65 -11.85 -17.13
CA ASN A 287 14.32 -12.58 -16.06
C ASN A 287 14.96 -11.54 -15.14
N GLU A 288 14.50 -11.46 -13.90
CA GLU A 288 15.07 -10.58 -12.91
C GLU A 288 14.97 -11.18 -11.52
N GLN A 289 15.96 -10.91 -10.68
CA GLN A 289 15.89 -11.25 -9.27
C GLN A 289 15.24 -10.08 -8.53
N PHE A 290 14.30 -10.41 -7.64
CA PHE A 290 13.59 -9.48 -6.77
C PHE A 290 13.96 -9.80 -5.33
N HIS A 291 14.12 -8.76 -4.52
CA HIS A 291 14.22 -8.87 -3.07
C HIS A 291 12.88 -8.48 -2.45
N PHE A 292 12.42 -9.24 -1.46
CA PHE A 292 11.20 -8.97 -0.72
C PHE A 292 11.41 -9.07 0.79
N THR A 293 10.84 -8.12 1.53
CA THR A 293 10.88 -8.07 3.00
C THR A 293 9.56 -7.54 3.52
N VAL A 294 9.02 -8.13 4.59
CA VAL A 294 7.86 -7.61 5.32
C VAL A 294 8.34 -6.79 6.51
N PHE A 295 7.83 -5.56 6.63
CA PHE A 295 8.11 -4.66 7.74
C PHE A 295 6.87 -4.52 8.62
N GLU A 296 6.99 -4.85 9.89
CA GLU A 296 5.98 -4.48 10.90
C GLU A 296 6.22 -3.01 11.29
N VAL A 297 5.21 -2.17 11.11
CA VAL A 297 5.26 -0.75 11.50
C VAL A 297 4.99 -0.65 13.00
N PRO A 298 5.81 0.08 13.78
CA PRO A 298 5.54 0.28 15.20
C PRO A 298 4.16 0.88 15.46
N ASN A 299 3.39 0.27 16.37
CA ASN A 299 2.09 0.80 16.79
C ASN A 299 2.25 1.83 17.93
N ASP A 300 3.06 2.86 17.68
CA ASP A 300 3.37 3.95 18.61
C ASP A 300 3.06 5.34 18.02
N GLY A 301 2.40 5.36 16.85
CA GLY A 301 2.13 6.55 16.05
C GLY A 301 3.19 6.86 14.99
N SER A 302 4.21 6.01 14.85
CA SER A 302 5.11 6.04 13.71
C SER A 302 4.38 5.69 12.41
N ALA A 303 4.85 6.25 11.30
CA ALA A 303 4.37 5.89 9.97
C ALA A 303 5.52 5.35 9.11
N LEU A 304 5.25 4.34 8.28
CA LEU A 304 6.20 3.87 7.28
C LEU A 304 5.98 4.66 5.99
N ALA A 305 7.02 5.33 5.50
CA ALA A 305 7.01 6.04 4.23
C ALA A 305 7.98 5.41 3.24
N ILE A 306 7.59 5.26 1.98
CA ILE A 306 8.45 4.76 0.89
C ILE A 306 8.48 5.72 -0.29
N ARG A 307 9.60 5.68 -1.02
CA ARG A 307 9.78 6.46 -2.25
C ARG A 307 8.71 6.14 -3.28
N PRO A 308 8.42 7.07 -4.21
CA PRO A 308 7.74 6.74 -5.45
C PRO A 308 8.40 5.55 -6.13
N GLN A 309 7.59 4.74 -6.81
CA GLN A 309 8.00 3.58 -7.59
C GLN A 309 8.53 2.38 -6.78
N CYS A 310 8.45 2.39 -5.45
CA CYS A 310 8.76 1.21 -4.65
C CYS A 310 7.62 0.19 -4.76
N ILE A 311 7.98 -1.07 -5.04
CA ILE A 311 7.06 -2.22 -5.07
C ILE A 311 6.58 -2.46 -3.64
N HIS A 312 5.26 -2.53 -3.42
CA HIS A 312 4.73 -2.76 -2.08
C HIS A 312 3.38 -3.48 -2.06
N ASN A 313 3.03 -4.04 -0.91
CA ASN A 313 1.73 -4.63 -0.60
C ASN A 313 1.42 -4.47 0.89
N ASP A 314 0.17 -4.16 1.23
CA ASP A 314 -0.32 -3.96 2.59
C ASP A 314 -1.35 -5.01 3.04
N SER A 315 -1.45 -6.13 2.32
CA SER A 315 -2.42 -7.20 2.59
C SER A 315 -2.16 -7.98 3.87
N PHE A 316 -1.00 -7.79 4.50
CA PHE A 316 -0.62 -8.43 5.76
C PHE A 316 -0.98 -7.60 7.00
N THR A 317 -1.76 -6.53 6.83
CA THR A 317 -2.23 -5.70 7.93
C THR A 317 -3.48 -6.32 8.59
N LYS A 318 -3.48 -6.34 9.93
CA LYS A 318 -4.63 -6.68 10.78
C LYS A 318 -5.13 -5.39 11.44
N GLY A 319 -6.41 -5.09 11.33
CA GLY A 319 -7.01 -3.89 11.91
C GLY A 319 -6.87 -2.64 11.02
N ALA A 320 -7.15 -1.47 11.59
CA ALA A 320 -7.19 -0.21 10.87
C ALA A 320 -5.80 0.38 10.57
N GLN A 321 -5.61 0.77 9.31
CA GLN A 321 -4.43 1.46 8.81
C GLN A 321 -4.82 2.53 7.81
N THR A 322 -4.28 3.73 7.98
CA THR A 322 -4.43 4.83 7.03
C THR A 322 -3.32 4.77 5.99
N VAL A 323 -3.69 4.75 4.72
CA VAL A 323 -2.78 4.82 3.58
C VAL A 323 -2.97 6.16 2.88
N PHE A 324 -1.90 6.91 2.70
CA PHE A 324 -1.94 8.20 1.98
C PHE A 324 -1.71 7.98 0.49
N LEU A 325 -2.74 8.27 -0.31
CA LEU A 325 -2.79 7.99 -1.74
C LEU A 325 -3.11 9.24 -2.57
N GLY A 326 -2.51 9.34 -3.76
CA GLY A 326 -2.82 10.39 -4.72
C GLY A 326 -3.93 9.96 -5.69
N ASN A 327 -4.63 10.92 -6.28
CA ASN A 327 -5.58 10.67 -7.37
C ASN A 327 -4.81 10.41 -8.68
N THR A 328 -4.05 9.33 -8.72
CA THR A 328 -3.23 8.94 -9.87
C THR A 328 -3.28 7.43 -10.04
N ALA A 329 -3.25 6.99 -11.31
CA ALA A 329 -3.23 5.59 -11.66
C ALA A 329 -1.93 4.88 -11.23
N ALA A 330 -2.04 3.59 -10.96
CA ALA A 330 -1.00 2.66 -10.57
C ALA A 330 -0.88 1.53 -11.58
N ASN A 331 0.34 1.01 -11.70
CA ASN A 331 0.53 -0.31 -12.25
C ASN A 331 0.62 -1.29 -11.10
N THR A 332 -0.20 -2.33 -11.19
CA THR A 332 -0.28 -3.36 -10.17
C THR A 332 0.05 -4.69 -10.81
N VAL A 333 0.64 -5.60 -10.05
CA VAL A 333 0.92 -6.95 -10.48
C VAL A 333 0.50 -7.91 -9.39
N ALA A 334 -0.12 -9.04 -9.74
CA ALA A 334 -0.46 -10.06 -8.74
C ALA A 334 0.68 -11.09 -8.62
N LEU A 335 1.09 -11.36 -7.38
CA LEU A 335 1.93 -12.50 -7.00
C LEU A 335 1.04 -13.63 -6.47
N ARG A 336 0.92 -14.73 -7.22
CA ARG A 336 -0.06 -15.80 -6.94
C ARG A 336 0.58 -17.03 -6.30
N GLN A 337 -0.21 -17.74 -5.48
CA GLN A 337 0.05 -19.15 -5.21
C GLN A 337 -0.37 -19.97 -6.43
N SER A 338 0.61 -20.31 -7.27
CA SER A 338 0.44 -21.18 -8.42
C SER A 338 1.70 -22.01 -8.59
N MET A 339 1.57 -23.24 -9.06
CA MET A 339 2.72 -24.14 -9.26
C MET A 339 3.89 -23.41 -9.94
N PRO A 340 5.11 -23.48 -9.38
CA PRO A 340 5.50 -24.32 -8.25
C PRO A 340 5.25 -23.72 -6.84
N VAL A 341 4.85 -22.46 -6.71
CA VAL A 341 4.58 -21.83 -5.40
C VAL A 341 3.28 -22.37 -4.80
N THR A 342 3.41 -23.13 -3.71
CA THR A 342 2.26 -23.75 -3.01
C THR A 342 1.98 -23.13 -1.66
N GLU A 343 2.91 -22.35 -1.11
CA GLU A 343 2.77 -21.73 0.21
C GLU A 343 3.50 -20.39 0.27
N MET A 344 2.99 -19.48 1.10
CA MET A 344 3.66 -18.26 1.50
C MET A 344 3.70 -18.19 3.03
N VAL A 345 4.82 -17.72 3.58
CA VAL A 345 5.12 -17.64 5.01
C VAL A 345 5.66 -16.24 5.29
N VAL A 346 5.22 -15.61 6.37
CA VAL A 346 5.74 -14.31 6.84
C VAL A 346 6.45 -14.52 8.17
N GLY A 347 7.76 -14.25 8.20
CA GLY A 347 8.64 -14.66 9.28
C GLY A 347 8.63 -16.19 9.41
N ASN A 348 8.08 -16.68 10.53
CA ASN A 348 7.93 -18.12 10.79
C ASN A 348 6.46 -18.59 10.71
N THR A 349 5.55 -17.72 10.28
CA THR A 349 4.11 -17.96 10.34
C THR A 349 3.56 -18.16 8.93
N PRO A 350 2.98 -19.33 8.61
CA PRO A 350 2.25 -19.51 7.36
C PRO A 350 1.16 -18.45 7.22
N VAL A 351 0.92 -17.97 6.00
CA VAL A 351 -0.09 -16.95 5.73
C VAL A 351 -1.49 -17.34 6.25
N SER A 352 -1.83 -18.63 6.22
CA SER A 352 -3.05 -19.19 6.80
C SER A 352 -3.12 -19.13 8.33
N GLY A 353 -1.99 -18.96 9.01
CA GLY A 353 -1.86 -18.89 10.47
C GLY A 353 -1.61 -17.48 11.02
N LEU A 354 -1.76 -16.43 10.20
CA LEU A 354 -1.60 -15.03 10.64
C LEU A 354 -2.71 -14.54 11.60
N SER A 355 -3.65 -15.40 11.99
CA SER A 355 -4.66 -15.14 13.04
C SER A 355 -4.07 -14.93 14.42
N ASP A 356 -2.92 -15.58 14.67
CA ASP A 356 -2.28 -15.76 15.98
C ASP A 356 -1.23 -14.67 16.26
#